data_AF-W5VI35-F1
#
_entry.id   AF-W5VI35-F1
#
_cell.length_a   1.000
_cell.length_b   1.000
_cell.length_c   1.000
_cell.angle_alpha   90.00
_cell.angle_beta   90.00
_cell.angle_gamma   90.00
#
_symmetry.space_group_name_H-M   'P 1'
#
loop_
_entity.id
_entity.type
_entity.pdbx_description
1 polymer ?
#
loop_
_entity_poly.entity_id
_entity_poly.type
_entity_poly.pdbx_seq_one_letter_code
_entity_poly.pdbx_strand_id
1 'polypeptide(L)'
;MNVSSIFDQDKQKWTGQNRVALQDTQWAELDKAVAVSDTDNSPVYFVAPEQFIGDQRSSYNQDLVFTLKVAKHVTNQDVKDIIIVGADRQELSTSITAQGNPFPNTESQTYRFRIHADPYYGWYPRINELDFIGILSNITAIKIRGTYSFKDIGYLSNVHLGTAGVAPSATNPKLATWIEHCECLPGFVGQFCESCESGFRRETKFGGPFNRCIKCDCHNHSTSCEAESGSCICEHNTAGDTCERCARGYYGDAL
;
A
#
# COMPACT_ATOMS: atom_id res chain seq x y z
N MET A 1 -6.82 -7.95 8.35
CA MET A 1 -6.34 -9.20 7.73
C MET A 1 -4.84 -9.05 7.61
N ASN A 2 -4.03 -9.96 8.11
CA ASN A 2 -2.58 -9.85 7.95
C ASN A 2 -2.18 -10.50 6.62
N VAL A 3 -1.36 -9.84 5.82
CA VAL A 3 -0.75 -10.47 4.63
C VAL A 3 0.47 -11.24 5.09
N SER A 4 0.56 -12.52 4.71
CA SER A 4 1.64 -13.38 5.18
C SER A 4 2.17 -14.36 4.14
N SER A 5 3.44 -14.72 4.30
CA SER A 5 4.10 -15.81 3.59
C SER A 5 4.90 -16.66 4.59
N ILE A 6 4.60 -17.95 4.64
CA ILE A 6 5.16 -18.92 5.58
C ILE A 6 5.98 -20.02 4.89
N PHE A 7 5.88 -20.15 3.55
CA PHE A 7 6.70 -21.04 2.72
C PHE A 7 6.64 -22.54 3.07
N ASP A 8 5.51 -23.00 3.61
CA ASP A 8 5.31 -24.40 4.01
C ASP A 8 5.33 -25.40 2.84
N GLN A 9 4.95 -24.95 1.64
CA GLN A 9 4.75 -25.83 0.47
C GLN A 9 5.48 -25.35 -0.78
N ASP A 10 5.73 -24.05 -0.91
CA ASP A 10 6.33 -23.47 -2.10
C ASP A 10 6.96 -22.09 -1.82
N LYS A 11 7.39 -21.43 -2.89
CA LYS A 11 8.02 -20.09 -2.86
C LYS A 11 7.02 -18.94 -2.72
N GLN A 12 5.72 -19.20 -2.76
CA GLN A 12 4.64 -18.22 -2.71
C GLN A 12 4.84 -17.02 -3.65
N LYS A 13 5.35 -17.28 -4.86
CA LYS A 13 5.69 -16.29 -5.90
C LYS A 13 6.75 -15.25 -5.51
N TRP A 14 7.51 -15.46 -4.44
CA TRP A 14 8.64 -14.59 -4.11
C TRP A 14 9.74 -14.73 -5.16
N THR A 15 10.28 -13.59 -5.58
CA THR A 15 11.36 -13.52 -6.58
C THR A 15 12.61 -12.90 -5.97
N GLY A 16 13.74 -13.06 -6.63
CA GLY A 16 14.99 -12.40 -6.28
C GLY A 16 15.27 -11.25 -7.26
N GLN A 17 15.98 -10.24 -6.82
CA GLN A 17 16.47 -9.18 -7.69
C GLN A 17 17.88 -8.79 -7.28
N ASN A 18 18.80 -8.84 -8.24
CA ASN A 18 20.12 -8.26 -8.09
C ASN A 18 20.20 -6.90 -8.82
N ARG A 19 21.39 -6.31 -8.95
CA ARG A 19 21.53 -5.00 -9.63
C ARG A 19 21.17 -5.03 -11.13
N VAL A 20 21.19 -6.20 -11.75
CA VAL A 20 21.16 -6.37 -13.21
C VAL A 20 19.82 -6.93 -13.68
N ALA A 21 19.22 -7.87 -12.95
CA ALA A 21 18.06 -8.61 -13.38
C ALA A 21 17.21 -9.16 -12.22
N LEU A 22 15.96 -9.47 -12.55
CA LEU A 22 15.15 -10.38 -11.74
C LEU A 22 15.70 -11.79 -11.88
N GLN A 23 15.77 -12.51 -10.76
CA GLN A 23 16.18 -13.90 -10.67
C GLN A 23 15.11 -14.72 -9.96
N ASP A 24 15.04 -16.01 -10.26
CA ASP A 24 14.17 -16.91 -9.52
C ASP A 24 14.74 -17.19 -8.12
N THR A 25 13.86 -17.44 -7.15
CA THR A 25 14.26 -17.90 -5.82
C THR A 25 14.26 -19.43 -5.78
N GLN A 26 14.94 -20.00 -4.79
CA GLN A 26 14.91 -21.44 -4.53
C GLN A 26 14.08 -21.73 -3.30
N TRP A 27 13.24 -22.77 -3.34
CA TRP A 27 12.53 -23.22 -2.15
C TRP A 27 13.44 -24.12 -1.33
N ALA A 28 13.77 -23.70 -0.11
CA ALA A 28 14.51 -24.50 0.84
C ALA A 28 13.51 -25.29 1.70
N GLU A 29 13.09 -26.45 1.20
CA GLU A 29 12.06 -27.30 1.82
C GLU A 29 12.31 -27.61 3.30
N LEU A 30 13.55 -27.96 3.66
CA LEU A 30 13.94 -28.29 5.04
C LEU A 30 13.83 -27.10 5.99
N ASP A 31 14.12 -25.90 5.49
CA ASP A 31 14.09 -24.65 6.27
C ASP A 31 12.72 -23.97 6.22
N LYS A 32 11.78 -24.45 5.39
CA LYS A 32 10.51 -23.78 5.08
C LYS A 32 10.74 -22.31 4.75
N ALA A 33 11.65 -22.07 3.83
CA ALA A 33 12.13 -20.75 3.49
C ALA A 33 12.33 -20.59 1.98
N VAL A 34 12.37 -19.35 1.52
CA VAL A 34 12.88 -19.01 0.19
C VAL A 34 14.32 -18.56 0.29
N ALA A 35 15.14 -19.01 -0.66
CA ALA A 35 16.57 -18.75 -0.68
C ALA A 35 16.97 -17.94 -1.92
N VAL A 36 17.93 -17.03 -1.71
CA VAL A 36 18.65 -16.32 -2.76
C VAL A 36 20.15 -16.46 -2.53
N SER A 37 20.92 -16.46 -3.61
CA SER A 37 22.38 -16.54 -3.55
C SER A 37 23.01 -15.41 -4.34
N ASP A 38 24.11 -14.87 -3.81
CA ASP A 38 24.98 -13.94 -4.51
C ASP A 38 25.88 -14.72 -5.46
N THR A 39 25.69 -14.53 -6.77
CA THR A 39 26.47 -15.22 -7.81
C THR A 39 27.42 -14.29 -8.57
N ASP A 40 27.14 -12.98 -8.56
CA ASP A 40 27.80 -11.96 -9.37
C ASP A 40 28.47 -10.86 -8.52
N ASN A 41 28.71 -11.14 -7.23
CA ASN A 41 29.27 -10.19 -6.26
C ASN A 41 28.39 -8.95 -6.10
N SER A 42 27.06 -9.15 -6.14
CA SER A 42 26.07 -8.09 -5.97
C SER A 42 25.00 -8.51 -4.95
N PRO A 43 24.53 -7.58 -4.10
CA PRO A 43 23.52 -7.91 -3.11
C PRO A 43 22.21 -8.28 -3.82
N VAL A 44 21.62 -9.38 -3.38
CA VAL A 44 20.36 -9.88 -3.90
C VAL A 44 19.26 -9.58 -2.89
N TYR A 45 18.15 -9.03 -3.38
CA TYR A 45 16.96 -8.74 -2.62
C TYR A 45 15.89 -9.77 -2.92
N PHE A 46 15.17 -10.19 -1.87
CA PHE A 46 13.87 -10.82 -2.00
C PHE A 46 12.84 -9.74 -2.38
N VAL A 47 12.05 -10.01 -3.41
CA VAL A 47 10.98 -9.13 -3.89
C VAL A 47 9.64 -9.77 -3.56
N ALA A 48 8.82 -9.02 -2.82
CA ALA A 48 7.53 -9.50 -2.34
C ALA A 48 6.50 -9.66 -3.49
N PRO A 49 5.63 -10.68 -3.41
CA PRO A 49 4.59 -10.93 -4.40
C PRO A 49 3.40 -9.96 -4.31
N GLU A 50 2.48 -10.08 -5.27
CA GLU A 50 1.33 -9.18 -5.48
C GLU A 50 0.45 -8.94 -4.24
N GLN A 51 0.41 -9.88 -3.30
CA GLN A 51 -0.37 -9.74 -2.06
C GLN A 51 0.19 -8.69 -1.09
N PHE A 52 1.46 -8.30 -1.20
CA PHE A 52 2.11 -7.30 -0.32
C PHE A 52 2.19 -5.89 -0.94
N ILE A 53 1.72 -5.72 -2.17
CA ILE A 53 1.80 -4.46 -2.93
C ILE A 53 0.40 -3.88 -3.15
N GLY A 54 0.28 -2.79 -3.90
CA GLY A 54 -0.97 -2.05 -4.10
C GLY A 54 -1.24 -1.05 -2.96
N ASP A 55 -2.51 -0.80 -2.67
CA ASP A 55 -2.90 0.10 -1.56
C ASP A 55 -2.70 -0.58 -0.21
N GLN A 56 -1.68 -0.11 0.51
CA GLN A 56 -1.27 -0.60 1.83
C GLN A 56 -1.29 0.53 2.86
N ARG A 57 -2.12 1.56 2.69
CA ARG A 57 -2.26 2.67 3.67
C ARG A 57 -2.59 2.17 5.07
N SER A 58 -3.38 1.10 5.17
CA SER A 58 -3.74 0.46 6.45
C SER A 58 -2.59 -0.29 7.13
N SER A 59 -1.43 -0.38 6.49
CA SER A 59 -0.17 -0.84 7.10
C SER A 59 0.59 0.27 7.80
N TYR A 60 0.16 1.53 7.69
CA TYR A 60 0.76 2.62 8.46
C TYR A 60 0.59 2.38 9.97
N ASN A 61 1.65 2.67 10.73
CA ASN A 61 1.78 2.34 12.15
C ASN A 61 1.70 0.83 12.46
N GLN A 62 1.85 -0.05 11.47
CA GLN A 62 1.97 -1.49 11.66
C GLN A 62 3.42 -1.97 11.47
N ASP A 63 3.65 -3.24 11.75
CA ASP A 63 4.97 -3.85 11.60
C ASP A 63 5.05 -4.72 10.35
N LEU A 64 6.15 -4.58 9.61
CA LEU A 64 6.69 -5.60 8.72
C LEU A 64 7.61 -6.52 9.56
N VAL A 65 7.27 -7.79 9.64
CA VAL A 65 7.99 -8.80 10.42
C VAL A 65 8.42 -9.92 9.49
N PHE A 66 9.66 -10.39 9.62
CA PHE A 66 10.15 -11.56 8.88
C PHE A 66 11.30 -12.24 9.62
N THR A 67 11.59 -13.48 9.27
CA THR A 67 12.75 -14.22 9.76
C THR A 67 13.80 -14.30 8.66
N LEU A 68 15.05 -13.98 8.98
CA LEU A 68 16.17 -14.02 8.05
C LEU A 68 17.33 -14.82 8.66
N LYS A 69 17.96 -15.66 7.83
CA LYS A 69 19.19 -16.40 8.12
C LYS A 69 20.15 -16.23 6.95
N VAL A 70 21.44 -16.01 7.21
CA VAL A 70 22.47 -15.89 6.16
C VAL A 70 23.55 -16.95 6.35
N ALA A 71 24.18 -17.42 5.27
CA ALA A 71 25.20 -18.47 5.36
C ALA A 71 26.57 -17.95 5.83
N LYS A 72 26.80 -16.64 5.81
CA LYS A 72 28.07 -16.00 6.19
C LYS A 72 27.85 -14.82 7.13
N HIS A 73 28.87 -14.48 7.92
CA HIS A 73 28.88 -13.23 8.68
C HIS A 73 28.85 -12.02 7.74
N VAL A 74 28.14 -10.96 8.16
CA VAL A 74 27.95 -9.71 7.42
C VAL A 74 29.28 -8.98 7.25
N THR A 75 29.60 -8.63 6.00
CA THR A 75 30.79 -7.84 5.66
C THR A 75 30.45 -6.54 4.94
N ASN A 76 29.21 -6.41 4.42
CA ASN A 76 28.73 -5.24 3.69
C ASN A 76 27.66 -4.50 4.49
N GLN A 77 27.88 -3.22 4.75
CA GLN A 77 27.00 -2.33 5.53
C GLN A 77 26.37 -1.28 4.61
N ASP A 78 25.50 -1.72 3.70
CA ASP A 78 24.66 -0.78 2.94
C ASP A 78 23.57 -0.24 3.86
N VAL A 79 23.09 0.97 3.56
CA VAL A 79 22.01 1.62 4.34
C VAL A 79 20.63 1.26 3.76
N LYS A 80 20.59 0.64 2.57
CA LYS A 80 19.36 0.22 1.87
C LYS A 80 19.16 -1.29 1.93
N ASP A 81 18.71 -1.80 3.07
CA ASP A 81 18.45 -3.24 3.22
C ASP A 81 16.97 -3.57 3.06
N ILE A 82 16.09 -2.74 3.63
CA ILE A 82 14.64 -2.83 3.47
C ILE A 82 14.20 -1.67 2.60
N ILE A 83 13.47 -1.94 1.52
CA ILE A 83 13.06 -0.93 0.53
C ILE A 83 11.56 -1.09 0.24
N ILE A 84 10.83 0.00 0.33
CA ILE A 84 9.43 0.12 -0.10
C ILE A 84 9.42 1.11 -1.26
N VAL A 85 8.90 0.67 -2.41
CA VAL A 85 8.80 1.48 -3.62
C VAL A 85 7.33 1.81 -3.86
N GLY A 86 6.99 3.09 -3.89
CA GLY A 86 5.66 3.58 -4.21
C GLY A 86 5.44 3.78 -5.71
N ALA A 87 4.36 4.48 -6.05
CA ALA A 87 4.16 5.06 -7.38
C ALA A 87 5.30 6.05 -7.70
N ASP A 88 5.49 6.31 -9.00
CA ASP A 88 6.51 7.25 -9.51
C ASP A 88 7.96 6.95 -9.10
N ARG A 89 8.25 5.72 -8.68
CA ARG A 89 9.57 5.26 -8.20
C ARG A 89 10.07 5.99 -6.95
N GLN A 90 9.16 6.49 -6.13
CA GLN A 90 9.52 6.98 -4.80
C GLN A 90 9.95 5.81 -3.92
N GLU A 91 11.13 5.90 -3.30
CA GLU A 91 11.69 4.83 -2.47
C GLU A 91 11.80 5.27 -1.02
N LEU A 92 11.26 4.46 -0.11
CA LEU A 92 11.58 4.49 1.31
C LEU A 92 12.53 3.34 1.60
N SER A 93 13.58 3.60 2.37
CA SER A 93 14.56 2.59 2.71
C SER A 93 15.09 2.72 4.13
N THR A 94 15.56 1.62 4.68
CA THR A 94 16.28 1.60 5.96
C THR A 94 17.27 0.43 6.03
N SER A 95 18.16 0.46 7.01
CA SER A 95 19.15 -0.59 7.23
C SER A 95 18.56 -1.74 8.05
N ILE A 96 19.10 -2.94 7.87
CA ILE A 96 18.66 -4.17 8.54
C ILE A 96 18.75 -4.07 10.07
N THR A 97 19.66 -3.24 10.59
CA THR A 97 19.85 -3.02 12.03
C THR A 97 19.08 -1.82 12.58
N ALA A 98 18.29 -1.14 11.75
CA ALA A 98 17.45 -0.05 12.23
C ALA A 98 16.42 -0.58 13.25
N GLN A 99 15.87 0.34 14.06
CA GLN A 99 14.85 0.02 15.07
C GLN A 99 15.28 -1.02 16.13
N GLY A 100 16.59 -1.14 16.36
CA GLY A 100 17.15 -2.06 17.36
C GLY A 100 17.27 -3.52 16.90
N ASN A 101 17.14 -3.79 15.60
CA ASN A 101 17.31 -5.13 15.05
C ASN A 101 18.80 -5.58 15.05
N PRO A 102 19.07 -6.87 15.23
CA PRO A 102 20.44 -7.41 15.25
C PRO A 102 21.02 -7.58 13.84
N PHE A 103 22.35 -7.65 13.73
CA PHE A 103 22.97 -8.01 12.44
C PHE A 103 22.60 -9.45 12.03
N PRO A 104 22.34 -9.69 10.72
CA PRO A 104 22.18 -11.04 10.20
C PRO A 104 23.37 -11.93 10.54
N ASN A 105 23.09 -13.20 10.83
CA ASN A 105 24.09 -14.22 11.09
C ASN A 105 23.60 -15.60 10.64
N THR A 106 24.34 -16.64 11.01
CA THR A 106 24.07 -18.04 10.62
C THR A 106 22.87 -18.65 11.32
N GLU A 107 22.35 -18.01 12.36
CA GLU A 107 21.14 -18.39 13.07
C GLU A 107 19.93 -17.63 12.52
N SER A 108 18.76 -18.27 12.58
CA SER A 108 17.49 -17.63 12.21
C SER A 108 17.13 -16.56 13.21
N GLN A 109 16.98 -15.32 12.74
CA GLN A 109 16.61 -14.17 13.57
C GLN A 109 15.35 -13.49 13.02
N THR A 110 14.50 -13.01 13.93
CA THR A 110 13.28 -12.29 13.56
C THR A 110 13.53 -10.79 13.59
N TYR A 111 13.18 -10.15 12.48
CA TYR A 111 13.30 -8.72 12.24
C TYR A 111 11.93 -8.07 12.30
N ARG A 112 11.88 -6.85 12.86
CA ARG A 112 10.65 -6.06 12.96
C ARG A 112 10.92 -4.62 12.55
N PHE A 113 10.13 -4.14 11.59
CA PHE A 113 10.17 -2.76 11.13
C PHE A 113 8.79 -2.14 11.24
N ARG A 114 8.65 -1.15 12.12
CA ARG A 114 7.49 -0.27 12.19
C ARG A 114 7.45 0.60 10.95
N ILE A 115 6.32 0.57 10.26
CA ILE A 115 6.02 1.37 9.06
C ILE A 115 5.43 2.71 9.50
N HIS A 116 6.28 3.72 9.72
CA HIS A 116 5.85 5.03 10.23
C HIS A 116 6.85 6.12 9.83
N ALA A 117 6.37 7.34 9.61
CA ALA A 117 7.19 8.48 9.19
C ALA A 117 8.05 9.10 10.31
N ASP A 118 7.96 8.59 11.54
CA ASP A 118 8.66 9.21 12.68
C ASP A 118 10.17 8.97 12.49
N PRO A 119 11.01 10.02 12.57
CA PRO A 119 12.46 9.89 12.42
C PRO A 119 13.11 8.85 13.33
N TYR A 120 12.50 8.53 14.48
CA TYR A 120 12.92 7.47 15.38
C TYR A 120 13.01 6.10 14.70
N TYR A 121 12.11 5.81 13.76
CA TYR A 121 12.07 4.52 13.06
C TYR A 121 13.08 4.39 11.91
N GLY A 122 13.81 5.46 11.59
CA GLY A 122 14.97 5.41 10.71
C GLY A 122 14.67 5.17 9.22
N TRP A 123 13.47 5.51 8.75
CA TRP A 123 13.16 5.51 7.32
C TRP A 123 13.80 6.70 6.59
N TYR A 124 14.26 6.47 5.37
CA TYR A 124 14.88 7.46 4.49
C TYR A 124 14.28 7.41 3.08
N PRO A 125 14.02 8.56 2.41
CA PRO A 125 14.21 9.92 2.90
C PRO A 125 13.26 10.27 4.05
N ARG A 126 13.66 11.24 4.88
CA ARG A 126 12.78 11.78 5.91
C ARG A 126 11.72 12.63 5.22
N ILE A 127 10.48 12.18 5.30
CA ILE A 127 9.31 12.83 4.72
C ILE A 127 8.24 12.99 5.79
N ASN A 128 7.26 13.86 5.54
CA ASN A 128 6.14 14.02 6.45
C ASN A 128 5.21 12.79 6.39
N GLU A 129 4.30 12.71 7.36
CA GLU A 129 3.34 11.62 7.49
C GLU A 129 2.43 11.44 6.26
N LEU A 130 1.92 12.53 5.70
CA LEU A 130 1.03 12.48 4.53
C LEU A 130 1.73 11.94 3.29
N ASP A 131 2.97 12.36 3.04
CA ASP A 131 3.78 11.87 1.93
C ASP A 131 4.14 10.39 2.13
N PHE A 132 4.43 9.98 3.37
CA PHE A 132 4.70 8.58 3.70
C PHE A 132 3.47 7.70 3.42
N ILE A 133 2.30 8.11 3.90
CA ILE A 133 1.03 7.43 3.61
C ILE A 133 0.71 7.46 2.12
N GLY A 134 1.06 8.55 1.42
CA GLY A 134 0.98 8.69 -0.02
C GLY A 134 1.76 7.60 -0.75
N ILE A 135 2.99 7.29 -0.32
CA ILE A 135 3.78 6.16 -0.87
C ILE A 135 3.07 4.82 -0.62
N LEU A 136 2.48 4.63 0.57
CA LEU A 136 1.73 3.42 0.90
C LEU A 136 0.41 3.26 0.12
N SER A 137 -0.13 4.34 -0.45
CA SER A 137 -1.38 4.29 -1.26
C SER A 137 -1.26 3.46 -2.53
N ASN A 138 -0.03 3.30 -3.03
CA ASN A 138 0.25 2.45 -4.18
C ASN A 138 1.70 1.98 -4.13
N ILE A 139 1.94 0.90 -3.37
CA ILE A 139 3.22 0.23 -3.35
C ILE A 139 3.37 -0.58 -4.64
N THR A 140 4.50 -0.42 -5.32
CA THR A 140 4.86 -1.18 -6.52
C THR A 140 5.85 -2.30 -6.23
N ALA A 141 6.66 -2.17 -5.17
CA ALA A 141 7.55 -3.23 -4.73
C ALA A 141 7.90 -3.10 -3.24
N ILE A 142 8.02 -4.23 -2.56
CA ILE A 142 8.71 -4.34 -1.26
C ILE A 142 9.91 -5.26 -1.46
N LYS A 143 11.09 -4.81 -1.05
CA LYS A 143 12.35 -5.53 -1.20
C LYS A 143 13.04 -5.69 0.13
N ILE A 144 13.49 -6.90 0.43
CA ILE A 144 14.24 -7.26 1.64
C ILE A 144 15.57 -7.83 1.20
N ARG A 145 16.69 -7.23 1.62
CA ARG A 145 18.01 -7.72 1.26
C ARG A 145 18.24 -9.12 1.84
N GLY A 146 18.63 -10.06 0.98
CA GLY A 146 18.90 -11.45 1.33
C GLY A 146 20.37 -11.79 1.53
N THR A 147 21.29 -11.13 0.82
CA THR A 147 22.74 -11.45 0.90
C THR A 147 23.58 -10.26 1.38
N TYR A 148 24.51 -10.53 2.29
CA TYR A 148 25.31 -9.51 3.00
C TYR A 148 26.83 -9.67 2.84
N SER A 149 27.25 -10.73 2.16
CA SER A 149 28.67 -11.05 1.94
C SER A 149 28.86 -11.70 0.56
N PHE A 150 30.10 -11.72 0.07
CA PHE A 150 30.43 -12.34 -1.22
C PHE A 150 30.08 -13.83 -1.23
N LYS A 151 29.34 -14.29 -2.25
CA LYS A 151 28.86 -15.68 -2.38
C LYS A 151 28.10 -16.16 -1.14
N ASP A 152 27.32 -15.26 -0.55
CA ASP A 152 26.43 -15.55 0.56
C ASP A 152 25.10 -16.14 0.06
N ILE A 153 24.42 -16.84 0.95
CA ILE A 153 23.09 -17.41 0.69
C ILE A 153 22.18 -16.93 1.83
N GLY A 154 21.13 -16.21 1.47
CA GLY A 154 20.09 -15.75 2.39
C GLY A 154 18.87 -16.65 2.34
N TYR A 155 18.26 -16.88 3.50
CA TYR A 155 17.00 -17.61 3.66
C TYR A 155 15.98 -16.69 4.35
N LEU A 156 14.82 -16.52 3.73
CA LEU A 156 13.72 -15.70 4.23
C LEU A 156 12.51 -16.59 4.56
N SER A 157 11.94 -16.42 5.75
CA SER A 157 10.74 -17.13 6.18
C SER A 157 9.82 -16.25 7.06
N ASN A 158 8.60 -16.71 7.31
CA ASN A 158 7.62 -16.07 8.21
C ASN A 158 7.44 -14.56 7.95
N VAL A 159 7.22 -14.17 6.70
CA VAL A 159 7.00 -12.76 6.34
C VAL A 159 5.56 -12.40 6.67
N HIS A 160 5.39 -11.30 7.40
CA HIS A 160 4.10 -10.78 7.84
C HIS A 160 4.09 -9.27 7.70
N LEU A 161 3.11 -8.73 6.99
CA LEU A 161 2.81 -7.31 6.97
C LEU A 161 1.50 -7.09 7.73
N GLY A 162 1.57 -6.37 8.84
CA GLY A 162 0.40 -5.95 9.57
C GLY A 162 -0.42 -5.00 8.71
N THR A 163 -1.68 -5.37 8.42
CA THR A 163 -2.59 -4.53 7.65
C THR A 163 -4.01 -4.74 8.15
N ALA A 164 -4.87 -3.76 7.88
CA ALA A 164 -6.27 -3.83 8.20
C ALA A 164 -7.12 -3.74 6.94
N GLY A 165 -8.21 -4.50 6.92
CA GLY A 165 -9.15 -4.58 5.82
C GLY A 165 -10.49 -5.09 6.32
N VAL A 166 -11.54 -4.87 5.52
CA VAL A 166 -12.90 -5.31 5.84
C VAL A 166 -12.92 -6.83 5.92
N ALA A 167 -13.13 -7.37 7.12
CA ALA A 167 -13.30 -8.81 7.29
C ALA A 167 -14.68 -9.23 6.76
N PRO A 168 -14.78 -10.27 5.91
CA PRO A 168 -16.06 -10.93 5.67
C PRO A 168 -16.62 -11.41 7.01
N SER A 169 -17.95 -11.50 7.12
CA SER A 169 -18.70 -11.76 8.36
C SER A 169 -18.44 -13.14 9.05
N ALA A 170 -17.30 -13.79 8.81
CA ALA A 170 -16.91 -15.05 9.41
C ALA A 170 -15.94 -14.86 10.60
N THR A 171 -16.45 -15.24 11.77
CA THR A 171 -15.80 -15.61 13.04
C THR A 171 -14.69 -14.70 13.59
N ASN A 172 -15.12 -13.82 14.50
CA ASN A 172 -14.27 -13.03 15.41
C ASN A 172 -13.21 -12.14 14.75
N PRO A 173 -13.60 -11.19 13.88
CA PRO A 173 -12.68 -10.15 13.46
C PRO A 173 -12.21 -9.34 14.67
N LYS A 174 -10.89 -9.33 14.92
CA LYS A 174 -10.31 -8.43 15.92
C LYS A 174 -10.43 -7.00 15.39
N LEU A 175 -11.18 -6.16 16.10
CA LEU A 175 -11.33 -4.75 15.76
C LEU A 175 -9.95 -4.10 15.71
N ALA A 176 -9.63 -3.46 14.59
CA ALA A 176 -8.42 -2.70 14.42
C ALA A 176 -8.58 -1.34 15.12
N THR A 177 -8.40 -1.31 16.44
CA THR A 177 -8.58 -0.10 17.29
C THR A 177 -7.55 1.00 17.01
N TRP A 178 -6.56 0.73 16.16
CA TRP A 178 -5.51 1.66 15.74
C TRP A 178 -5.79 2.31 14.38
N ILE A 179 -6.85 1.91 13.67
CA ILE A 179 -7.30 2.68 12.51
C ILE A 179 -8.06 3.86 13.07
N GLU A 180 -7.57 5.07 12.79
CA GLU A 180 -8.33 6.27 13.07
C GLU A 180 -9.55 6.26 12.15
N HIS A 181 -10.75 6.16 12.74
CA HIS A 181 -11.98 6.33 12.00
C HIS A 181 -12.13 7.83 11.74
N CYS A 182 -11.95 8.26 10.49
CA CYS A 182 -12.24 9.63 10.11
C CYS A 182 -13.76 9.85 10.15
N GLU A 183 -14.23 10.75 11.01
CA GLU A 183 -15.57 11.32 10.86
C GLU A 183 -15.56 12.24 9.64
N CYS A 184 -16.27 11.86 8.58
CA CYS A 184 -16.30 12.66 7.38
C CYS A 184 -17.04 13.98 7.59
N LEU A 185 -16.50 15.04 7.00
CA LEU A 185 -17.20 16.32 6.92
C LEU A 185 -18.52 16.14 6.17
N PRO A 186 -19.54 16.98 6.44
CA PRO A 186 -20.82 16.91 5.73
C PRO A 186 -20.63 16.94 4.20
N GLY A 187 -21.27 16.01 3.51
CA GLY A 187 -21.17 15.87 2.05
C GLY A 187 -20.00 15.00 1.57
N PHE A 188 -19.20 14.41 2.46
CA PHE A 188 -18.17 13.42 2.14
C PHE A 188 -18.52 12.04 2.71
N VAL A 189 -18.12 10.99 1.99
CA VAL A 189 -18.28 9.58 2.35
C VAL A 189 -17.06 8.77 1.93
N GLY A 190 -16.99 7.53 2.43
CA GLY A 190 -15.89 6.60 2.18
C GLY A 190 -15.07 6.35 3.45
N GLN A 191 -14.20 5.35 3.41
CA GLN A 191 -13.37 5.00 4.58
C GLN A 191 -12.35 6.10 4.90
N PHE A 192 -11.97 6.89 3.89
CA PHE A 192 -11.00 7.96 3.96
C PHE A 192 -11.63 9.32 3.56
N CYS A 193 -12.96 9.40 3.57
CA CYS A 193 -13.72 10.58 3.12
C CYS A 193 -13.33 11.03 1.71
N GLU A 194 -13.04 10.05 0.86
CA GLU A 194 -12.46 10.25 -0.46
C GLU A 194 -13.51 10.50 -1.55
N SER A 195 -14.80 10.36 -1.26
CA SER A 195 -15.91 10.50 -2.23
C SER A 195 -16.97 11.47 -1.72
N CYS A 196 -17.75 12.07 -2.63
CA CYS A 196 -18.89 12.89 -2.24
C CYS A 196 -20.11 12.03 -1.88
N GLU A 197 -20.84 12.45 -0.85
CA GLU A 197 -22.11 11.86 -0.44
C GLU A 197 -23.17 12.00 -1.55
N SER A 198 -24.20 11.15 -1.51
CA SER A 198 -25.36 11.30 -2.39
C SER A 198 -25.96 12.72 -2.26
N GLY A 199 -26.21 13.35 -3.40
CA GLY A 199 -26.67 14.75 -3.47
C GLY A 199 -25.54 15.80 -3.42
N PHE A 200 -24.29 15.38 -3.38
CA PHE A 200 -23.11 16.22 -3.52
C PHE A 200 -22.24 15.79 -4.71
N ARG A 201 -21.52 16.76 -5.28
CA ARG A 201 -20.52 16.57 -6.33
C ARG A 201 -19.23 17.31 -6.01
N ARG A 202 -18.16 16.94 -6.70
CA ARG A 202 -16.93 17.73 -6.76
C ARG A 202 -17.22 19.13 -7.26
N GLU A 203 -16.67 20.13 -6.60
CA GLU A 203 -16.73 21.52 -7.04
C GLU A 203 -16.06 21.66 -8.42
N THR A 204 -14.88 21.08 -8.57
CA THR A 204 -14.17 20.94 -9.85
C THR A 204 -14.41 19.54 -10.43
N LYS A 205 -14.93 19.43 -11.65
CA LYS A 205 -15.15 18.13 -12.30
C LYS A 205 -13.86 17.30 -12.29
N PHE A 206 -13.92 16.09 -11.75
CA PHE A 206 -12.77 15.19 -11.57
C PHE A 206 -11.59 15.82 -10.79
N GLY A 207 -11.87 16.73 -9.85
CA GLY A 207 -10.87 17.48 -9.08
C GLY A 207 -10.05 16.65 -8.09
N GLY A 208 -10.28 15.34 -8.01
CA GLY A 208 -9.56 14.42 -7.14
C GLY A 208 -10.07 14.41 -5.70
N PRO A 209 -9.48 13.55 -4.84
CA PRO A 209 -10.02 13.19 -3.52
C PRO A 209 -10.13 14.36 -2.53
N PHE A 210 -9.26 15.37 -2.64
CA PHE A 210 -9.22 16.53 -1.73
C PHE A 210 -10.07 17.72 -2.20
N ASN A 211 -10.74 17.62 -3.35
CA ASN A 211 -11.60 18.69 -3.84
C ASN A 211 -12.92 18.74 -3.06
N ARG A 212 -13.46 19.94 -2.87
CA ARG A 212 -14.65 20.18 -2.05
C ARG A 212 -15.87 19.48 -2.63
N CYS A 213 -16.69 18.89 -1.77
CA CYS A 213 -18.01 18.43 -2.13
C CYS A 213 -19.02 19.57 -1.93
N ILE A 214 -19.75 19.91 -2.98
CA ILE A 214 -20.83 20.90 -2.99
C ILE A 214 -22.14 20.22 -3.42
N LYS A 215 -23.28 20.78 -3.01
CA LYS A 215 -24.58 20.20 -3.39
C LYS A 215 -24.74 20.15 -4.91
N CYS A 216 -25.43 19.12 -5.39
CA CYS A 216 -25.88 19.05 -6.77
C CYS A 216 -26.75 20.28 -7.08
N ASP A 217 -26.51 20.87 -8.25
CA ASP A 217 -27.31 21.96 -8.78
C ASP A 217 -27.93 21.50 -10.09
N CYS A 218 -29.16 21.00 -9.98
CA CYS A 218 -29.91 20.42 -11.09
C CYS A 218 -31.20 21.21 -11.39
N HIS A 219 -31.20 22.52 -11.09
CA HIS A 219 -32.36 23.41 -11.25
C HIS A 219 -33.67 22.83 -10.67
N ASN A 220 -33.59 22.16 -9.52
CA ASN A 220 -34.72 21.50 -8.86
C ASN A 220 -35.43 20.41 -9.72
N HIS A 221 -34.78 19.95 -10.79
CA HIS A 221 -35.21 18.82 -11.61
C HIS A 221 -34.55 17.50 -11.22
N SER A 222 -33.65 17.52 -10.24
CA SER A 222 -33.11 16.34 -9.57
C SER A 222 -32.44 16.74 -8.27
N THR A 223 -32.36 15.80 -7.33
CA THR A 223 -31.51 15.92 -6.13
C THR A 223 -30.24 15.08 -6.26
N SER A 224 -30.09 14.33 -7.34
CA SER A 224 -29.02 13.35 -7.54
C SER A 224 -28.16 13.72 -8.75
N CYS A 225 -26.85 13.69 -8.57
CA CYS A 225 -25.88 13.90 -9.63
C CYS A 225 -24.68 12.96 -9.44
N GLU A 226 -23.93 12.72 -10.51
CA GLU A 226 -22.72 11.92 -10.45
C GLU A 226 -21.63 12.67 -9.65
N ALA A 227 -21.06 12.00 -8.63
CA ALA A 227 -20.17 12.64 -7.67
C ALA A 227 -18.94 13.32 -8.30
N GLU A 228 -18.33 12.71 -9.32
CA GLU A 228 -17.08 13.21 -9.91
C GLU A 228 -17.31 14.20 -11.07
N SER A 229 -18.27 13.95 -11.97
CA SER A 229 -18.54 14.85 -13.10
C SER A 229 -19.55 15.96 -12.78
N GLY A 230 -20.37 15.77 -11.74
CA GLY A 230 -21.47 16.66 -11.42
C GLY A 230 -22.71 16.54 -12.31
N SER A 231 -22.73 15.59 -13.25
CA SER A 231 -23.84 15.45 -14.20
C SER A 231 -25.10 14.97 -13.50
N CYS A 232 -26.18 15.72 -13.63
CA CYS A 232 -27.46 15.42 -13.00
C CYS A 232 -28.18 14.26 -13.67
N ILE A 233 -28.87 13.47 -12.85
CA ILE A 233 -29.83 12.47 -13.33
C ILE A 233 -31.18 13.18 -13.48
N CYS A 234 -31.41 13.79 -14.66
CA CYS A 234 -32.53 14.71 -14.87
C CYS A 234 -33.91 14.04 -14.87
N GLU A 235 -34.85 14.66 -14.15
CA GLU A 235 -36.27 14.30 -14.15
C GLU A 235 -37.12 15.39 -14.85
N HIS A 236 -38.44 15.36 -14.69
CA HIS A 236 -39.36 16.38 -15.21
C HIS A 236 -39.27 16.67 -16.73
N ASN A 237 -38.80 15.71 -17.53
CA ASN A 237 -38.55 15.85 -18.97
C ASN A 237 -37.55 16.98 -19.30
N THR A 238 -36.54 17.13 -18.45
CA THR A 238 -35.39 18.01 -18.69
C THR A 238 -34.15 17.22 -19.11
N ALA A 239 -33.14 17.92 -19.61
CA ALA A 239 -31.89 17.37 -20.10
C ALA A 239 -30.78 18.41 -19.93
N GLY A 240 -29.53 18.00 -20.14
CA GLY A 240 -28.35 18.83 -19.88
C GLY A 240 -27.58 18.34 -18.66
N ASP A 241 -26.39 18.89 -18.43
CA ASP A 241 -25.55 18.50 -17.29
C ASP A 241 -26.19 18.91 -15.96
N THR A 242 -26.97 19.99 -15.97
CA THR A 242 -27.66 20.59 -14.81
C THR A 242 -29.18 20.63 -15.01
N CYS A 243 -29.70 19.87 -15.97
CA CYS A 243 -31.13 19.84 -16.32
C CYS A 243 -31.68 21.19 -16.80
N GLU A 244 -30.84 22.02 -17.39
CA GLU A 244 -31.11 23.42 -17.78
C GLU A 244 -31.93 23.58 -19.07
N ARG A 245 -32.34 22.49 -19.72
CA ARG A 245 -33.09 22.53 -20.98
C ARG A 245 -34.14 21.44 -21.05
N CYS A 246 -35.20 21.67 -21.83
CA CYS A 246 -36.18 20.64 -22.11
C CYS A 246 -35.56 19.46 -22.85
N ALA A 247 -36.01 18.25 -22.51
CA ALA A 247 -35.68 17.04 -23.26
C ALA A 247 -36.19 17.14 -24.70
N ARG A 248 -35.58 16.37 -25.61
CA ARG A 248 -35.99 16.35 -27.02
C ARG A 248 -37.47 15.99 -27.13
N GLY A 249 -38.24 16.86 -27.80
CA GLY A 249 -39.70 16.69 -27.97
C GLY A 249 -40.55 17.45 -26.95
N TYR A 250 -39.93 18.09 -25.95
CA TYR A 250 -40.59 18.94 -24.96
C TYR A 250 -40.24 20.41 -25.18
N TYR A 251 -41.12 21.32 -24.74
CA TYR A 251 -40.97 22.77 -24.85
C TYR A 251 -41.49 23.45 -23.59
N GLY A 252 -40.90 24.59 -23.22
CA GLY A 252 -41.25 25.32 -22.01
C GLY A 252 -40.05 26.05 -21.41
N ASP A 253 -40.21 26.53 -20.18
CA ASP A 253 -39.12 26.99 -19.34
C ASP A 253 -38.60 25.81 -18.50
N ALA A 254 -37.27 25.66 -18.46
CA ALA A 254 -36.59 24.54 -17.81
C ALA A 254 -35.69 25.00 -16.64
N LEU A 255 -35.87 26.26 -16.19
CA LEU A 255 -35.13 26.89 -15.10
C LEU A 255 -36.03 27.30 -13.94
#